data_AF-A0A538CAL2-F1
#
_entry.id   AF-A0A538CAL2-F1
#
_cell.length_a   1.000
_cell.length_b   1.000
_cell.length_c   1.000
_cell.angle_alpha   90.00
_cell.angle_beta   90.00
_cell.angle_gamma   90.00
#
_symmetry.space_group_name_H-M   'P 1'
#
loop_
_entity.id
_entity.type
_entity.pdbx_description
1 polymer ?
#
loop_
_entity_poly.entity_id
_entity_poly.type
_entity_poly.pdbx_seq_one_letter_code
_entity_poly.pdbx_strand_id
1 'polypeptide(L)'
;MPELKEVFEMTTKQVEPDVDAWREQEGRQRRSTRNKKIGALAVAAAIGLAAVALIISTRVGMNAKTPANPPPTVAPADVKAQEVAMGFLQAYGAFDADRAITYLADNADLSALGLKGTRQFRLLLSFLEAEGYKQMLTSCEETGSSPSGTDIRCKFDFHDIRSDEIGRGPYGGSYFDLTVLDGKIVRASEYLELAEFSPQMWEPFAAWVSTNYP
;
A
#
# COMPACT_ATOMS: atom_id res chain seq x y z
N MET A 1 -32.75 -38.42 59.86
CA MET A 1 -31.73 -37.67 59.10
C MET A 1 -32.09 -37.72 57.61
N PRO A 2 -32.99 -36.86 57.12
CA PRO A 2 -33.47 -36.86 55.74
C PRO A 2 -32.54 -36.11 54.76
N GLU A 3 -31.77 -35.16 55.28
CA GLU A 3 -30.92 -34.22 54.53
C GLU A 3 -29.78 -34.91 53.73
N LEU A 4 -29.25 -36.05 54.22
CA LEU A 4 -28.14 -36.74 53.55
C LEU A 4 -28.58 -37.52 52.31
N LYS A 5 -29.86 -37.89 52.22
CA LYS A 5 -30.41 -38.64 51.09
C LYS A 5 -30.65 -37.73 49.87
N GLU A 6 -31.02 -36.48 50.14
CA GLU A 6 -31.27 -35.45 49.13
C GLU A 6 -29.95 -34.98 48.47
N VAL A 7 -28.87 -34.86 49.25
CA VAL A 7 -27.54 -34.53 48.72
C VAL A 7 -26.96 -35.66 47.86
N PHE A 8 -27.22 -36.93 48.22
CA PHE A 8 -26.78 -38.08 47.42
C PHE A 8 -27.55 -38.25 46.10
N GLU A 9 -28.85 -37.95 46.09
CA GLU A 9 -29.67 -37.96 44.85
C GLU A 9 -29.35 -36.76 43.93
N MET A 10 -28.99 -35.59 44.48
CA MET A 10 -28.57 -34.45 43.67
C MET A 10 -27.21 -34.67 43.00
N THR A 11 -26.31 -35.42 43.62
CA THR A 11 -24.94 -35.65 43.10
C THR A 11 -24.90 -36.75 42.03
N THR A 12 -25.88 -37.64 41.99
CA THR A 12 -25.92 -38.80 41.06
C THR A 12 -26.76 -38.57 39.81
N LYS A 13 -27.46 -37.44 39.69
CA LYS A 13 -27.93 -36.93 38.39
C LYS A 13 -26.76 -36.33 37.62
N GLN A 14 -25.78 -37.17 37.28
CA GLN A 14 -24.89 -36.87 36.17
C GLN A 14 -25.77 -36.74 34.93
N VAL A 15 -25.95 -35.51 34.49
CA VAL A 15 -26.47 -35.18 33.17
C VAL A 15 -25.62 -35.98 32.18
N GLU A 16 -26.24 -36.94 31.48
CA GLU A 16 -25.59 -37.59 30.35
C GLU A 16 -25.07 -36.49 29.44
N PRO A 17 -23.76 -36.48 29.12
CA PRO A 17 -23.21 -35.44 28.29
C PRO A 17 -23.94 -35.48 26.96
N ASP A 18 -24.64 -34.40 26.64
CA ASP A 18 -25.33 -34.22 25.38
C ASP A 18 -24.29 -34.26 24.25
N VAL A 19 -24.10 -35.46 23.69
CA VAL A 19 -23.09 -35.76 22.67
C VAL A 19 -23.38 -34.98 21.39
N ASP A 20 -24.64 -34.63 21.16
CA ASP A 20 -25.07 -33.84 20.02
C ASP A 20 -24.73 -32.36 20.22
N ALA A 21 -24.90 -31.81 21.43
CA ALA A 21 -24.41 -30.47 21.76
C ALA A 21 -22.88 -30.33 21.61
N TRP A 22 -22.13 -31.38 21.95
CA TRP A 22 -20.67 -31.42 21.75
C TRP A 22 -20.26 -31.47 20.28
N ARG A 23 -20.94 -32.27 19.46
CA ARG A 23 -20.71 -32.31 17.99
C ARG A 23 -21.06 -30.99 17.32
N GLU A 24 -22.12 -30.33 17.78
CA GLU A 24 -22.46 -28.98 17.30
C GLU A 24 -21.40 -27.95 17.70
N GLN A 25 -20.85 -28.02 18.93
CA GLN A 25 -19.76 -27.16 19.36
C GLN A 25 -18.48 -27.38 18.55
N GLU A 26 -18.07 -28.64 18.29
CA GLU A 26 -16.94 -28.94 17.40
C GLU A 26 -17.17 -28.40 15.98
N GLY A 27 -18.39 -28.54 15.45
CA GLY A 27 -18.76 -27.99 14.14
C GLY A 27 -18.64 -26.47 14.08
N ARG A 28 -19.08 -25.77 15.13
CA ARG A 28 -18.93 -24.31 15.26
C ARG A 28 -17.47 -23.91 15.46
N GLN A 29 -16.68 -24.67 16.20
CA GLN A 29 -15.25 -24.42 16.40
C GLN A 29 -14.43 -24.63 15.11
N ARG A 30 -14.73 -25.69 14.33
CA ARG A 30 -14.10 -25.95 13.03
C ARG A 30 -14.50 -24.89 11.99
N ARG A 31 -15.75 -24.41 12.00
CA ARG A 31 -16.19 -23.28 11.15
C ARG A 31 -15.53 -21.96 11.58
N SER A 32 -15.42 -21.70 12.89
CA SER A 32 -14.75 -20.52 13.45
C SER A 32 -13.26 -20.48 13.10
N THR A 33 -12.55 -21.59 13.25
CA THR A 33 -11.12 -21.68 12.88
C THR A 33 -10.91 -21.57 11.37
N ARG A 34 -11.78 -22.17 10.55
CA ARG A 34 -11.72 -22.02 9.08
C ARG A 34 -12.06 -20.59 8.62
N ASN A 35 -13.03 -19.92 9.27
CA ASN A 35 -13.38 -18.54 8.97
C ASN A 35 -12.34 -17.54 9.51
N LYS A 36 -11.62 -17.87 10.60
CA LYS A 36 -10.47 -17.09 11.09
C LYS A 36 -9.27 -17.15 10.14
N LYS A 37 -8.99 -18.31 9.54
CA LYS A 37 -7.96 -18.44 8.50
C LYS A 37 -8.30 -17.62 7.24
N ILE A 38 -9.57 -17.50 6.89
CA ILE A 38 -10.04 -16.64 5.78
C ILE A 38 -10.03 -15.15 6.18
N GLY A 39 -10.36 -14.82 7.43
CA GLY A 39 -10.36 -13.44 7.94
C GLY A 39 -8.97 -12.83 8.12
N ALA A 40 -7.97 -13.63 8.53
CA ALA A 40 -6.58 -13.17 8.66
C ALA A 40 -5.91 -12.93 7.29
N LEU A 41 -6.30 -13.69 6.26
CA LEU A 41 -5.88 -13.45 4.87
C LEU A 41 -6.53 -12.19 4.26
N ALA A 42 -7.70 -11.76 4.75
CA ALA A 42 -8.41 -10.60 4.18
C ALA A 42 -7.77 -9.24 4.52
N VAL A 43 -7.07 -9.12 5.66
CA VAL A 43 -6.41 -7.86 6.04
C VAL A 43 -5.02 -7.75 5.39
N ALA A 44 -4.29 -8.85 5.24
CA ALA A 44 -3.00 -8.86 4.53
C ALA A 44 -3.16 -8.81 2.99
N ALA A 45 -4.21 -9.43 2.43
CA ALA A 45 -4.45 -9.40 1.00
C ALA A 45 -5.00 -8.06 0.49
N ALA A 46 -5.64 -7.24 1.35
CA ALA A 46 -6.11 -5.91 0.93
C ALA A 46 -4.95 -4.93 0.64
N ILE A 47 -3.78 -5.13 1.26
CA ILE A 47 -2.59 -4.30 1.04
C ILE A 47 -1.69 -4.93 -0.04
N GLY A 48 -1.58 -6.27 -0.09
CA GLY A 48 -0.80 -6.96 -1.12
C GLY A 48 -1.44 -7.02 -2.52
N LEU A 49 -2.78 -7.00 -2.65
CA LEU A 49 -3.44 -7.10 -3.97
C LEU A 49 -3.42 -5.80 -4.78
N ALA A 50 -3.08 -4.65 -4.17
CA ALA A 50 -2.85 -3.44 -4.93
C ALA A 50 -1.59 -3.54 -5.82
N ALA A 51 -0.58 -4.32 -5.40
CA ALA A 51 0.65 -4.51 -6.15
C ALA A 51 0.54 -5.56 -7.28
N VAL A 52 -0.29 -6.60 -7.12
CA VAL A 52 -0.36 -7.71 -8.09
C VAL A 52 -1.37 -7.46 -9.24
N ALA A 53 -2.40 -6.64 -9.03
CA ALA A 53 -3.42 -6.39 -10.07
C ALA A 53 -2.96 -5.47 -11.22
N LEU A 54 -1.79 -4.82 -11.11
CA LEU A 54 -1.32 -3.84 -12.10
C LEU A 54 -0.50 -4.44 -13.26
N ILE A 55 -0.23 -5.76 -13.25
CA ILE A 55 0.67 -6.40 -14.23
C ILE A 55 -0.07 -6.97 -15.47
N ILE A 56 -1.41 -7.05 -15.51
CA ILE A 56 -2.09 -7.80 -16.59
C ILE A 56 -2.75 -6.91 -17.68
N SER A 57 -2.87 -5.59 -17.51
CA SER A 57 -3.76 -4.78 -18.37
C SER A 57 -3.16 -4.18 -19.65
N THR A 58 -1.86 -4.31 -19.95
CA THR A 58 -1.27 -3.59 -21.11
C THR A 58 -0.56 -4.51 -22.11
N ARG A 59 -1.28 -5.46 -22.69
CA ARG A 59 -0.90 -6.06 -23.99
C ARG A 59 -2.12 -6.33 -24.87
N VAL A 60 -2.68 -5.28 -25.45
CA VAL A 60 -3.39 -5.38 -26.74
C VAL A 60 -2.72 -4.40 -27.69
N GLY A 61 -1.65 -4.86 -28.34
CA GLY A 61 -1.01 -4.15 -29.45
C GLY A 61 -1.84 -4.34 -30.70
N MET A 62 -2.69 -3.35 -31.03
CA MET A 62 -3.24 -3.21 -32.37
C MET A 62 -2.19 -2.52 -33.25
N ASN A 63 -1.71 -3.26 -34.25
CA ASN A 63 -0.85 -2.74 -35.31
C ASN A 63 -1.58 -1.66 -36.12
N ALA A 64 -1.29 -0.40 -35.84
CA ALA A 64 -1.55 0.71 -36.76
C ALA A 64 -0.23 1.44 -37.02
N LYS A 65 0.24 1.36 -38.27
CA LYS A 65 1.41 2.12 -38.75
C LYS A 65 1.11 3.62 -38.63
N THR A 66 1.71 4.26 -37.64
CA THR A 66 1.68 5.73 -37.48
C THR A 66 2.94 6.32 -38.13
N PRO A 67 2.88 7.45 -38.85
CA PRO A 67 4.06 8.07 -39.47
C PRO A 67 5.09 8.49 -38.42
N ALA A 68 6.38 8.49 -38.79
CA ALA A 68 7.46 8.93 -37.93
C ALA A 68 7.30 10.41 -37.56
N ASN A 69 7.02 10.68 -36.29
CA ASN A 69 7.11 12.03 -35.74
C ASN A 69 8.59 12.49 -35.73
N PRO A 70 8.87 13.78 -35.99
CA PRO A 70 10.20 14.33 -35.81
C PRO A 70 10.67 14.15 -34.35
N PRO A 71 11.98 14.06 -34.10
CA PRO A 71 12.53 13.85 -32.76
C PRO A 71 11.98 14.92 -31.80
N PRO A 72 11.61 14.55 -30.56
CA PRO A 72 11.08 15.50 -29.61
C PRO A 72 12.10 16.61 -29.37
N THR A 73 11.70 17.83 -29.72
CA THR A 73 12.38 19.04 -29.27
C THR A 73 12.27 19.04 -27.74
N VAL A 74 13.39 18.88 -27.04
CA VAL A 74 13.45 19.06 -25.60
C VAL A 74 13.13 20.53 -25.34
N ALA A 75 11.87 20.80 -24.99
CA ALA A 75 11.48 22.11 -24.51
C ALA A 75 12.28 22.37 -23.22
N PRO A 76 12.74 23.62 -22.99
CA PRO A 76 13.32 23.96 -21.70
C PRO A 76 12.27 23.65 -20.63
N ALA A 77 12.67 22.85 -19.63
CA ALA A 77 11.79 22.44 -18.55
C ALA A 77 11.06 23.66 -17.97
N ASP A 78 9.76 23.53 -17.72
CA ASP A 78 9.07 24.51 -16.90
C ASP A 78 9.62 24.45 -15.47
N VAL A 79 10.63 25.28 -15.21
CA VAL A 79 11.36 25.36 -13.94
C VAL A 79 10.40 25.46 -12.76
N LYS A 80 9.26 26.15 -12.95
CA LYS A 80 8.25 26.28 -11.88
C LYS A 80 7.52 24.98 -11.59
N ALA A 81 7.18 24.21 -12.62
CA ALA A 81 6.53 22.90 -12.44
C ALA A 81 7.46 21.93 -11.70
N GLN A 82 8.74 21.92 -12.06
CA GLN A 82 9.75 21.11 -11.38
C GLN A 82 9.94 21.56 -9.92
N GLU A 83 9.99 22.86 -9.63
CA GLU A 83 10.07 23.39 -8.26
C GLU A 83 8.87 22.97 -7.40
N VAL A 84 7.65 23.02 -7.96
CA VAL A 84 6.42 22.56 -7.28
C VAL A 84 6.49 21.07 -6.98
N ALA A 85 6.88 20.25 -7.96
CA ALA A 85 7.05 18.80 -7.80
C ALA A 85 8.09 18.46 -6.71
N MET A 86 9.26 19.09 -6.76
CA MET A 86 10.30 18.89 -5.76
C MET A 86 9.86 19.35 -4.36
N GLY A 87 9.18 20.50 -4.25
CA GLY A 87 8.66 21.00 -2.98
C GLY A 87 7.64 20.06 -2.35
N PHE A 88 6.74 19.48 -3.16
CA PHE A 88 5.82 18.43 -2.72
C PHE A 88 6.55 17.19 -2.23
N LEU A 89 7.48 16.65 -3.02
CA LEU A 89 8.18 15.41 -2.65
C LEU A 89 9.12 15.59 -1.46
N GLN A 90 9.71 16.77 -1.27
CA GLN A 90 10.48 17.07 -0.06
C GLN A 90 9.59 17.06 1.18
N ALA A 91 8.38 17.64 1.10
CA ALA A 91 7.42 17.60 2.21
C ALA A 91 6.90 16.17 2.45
N TYR A 92 6.62 15.41 1.39
CA TYR A 92 6.25 13.99 1.45
C TYR A 92 7.32 13.16 2.18
N GLY A 93 8.58 13.26 1.75
CA GLY A 93 9.69 12.53 2.36
C GLY A 93 10.07 12.99 3.77
N ALA A 94 9.63 14.18 4.18
CA ALA A 94 9.74 14.69 5.55
C ALA A 94 8.50 14.36 6.40
N PHE A 95 7.52 13.65 5.84
CA PHE A 95 6.22 13.34 6.46
C PHE A 95 5.40 14.58 6.87
N ASP A 96 5.70 15.75 6.29
CA ASP A 96 4.98 17.00 6.53
C ASP A 96 3.75 17.07 5.61
N ALA A 97 2.69 16.40 6.05
CA ALA A 97 1.48 16.26 5.26
C ALA A 97 0.80 17.61 4.99
N ASP A 98 0.78 18.52 5.96
CA ASP A 98 0.13 19.81 5.80
C ASP A 98 0.88 20.68 4.79
N ARG A 99 2.22 20.68 4.80
CA ARG A 99 3.02 21.32 3.76
C ARG A 99 2.85 20.65 2.41
N ALA A 100 2.89 19.32 2.33
CA ALA A 100 2.70 18.60 1.06
C ALA A 100 1.34 18.92 0.42
N ILE A 101 0.27 18.95 1.22
CA ILE A 101 -1.09 19.29 0.75
C ILE A 101 -1.15 20.70 0.15
N THR A 102 -0.31 21.65 0.59
CA THR A 102 -0.30 23.01 0.02
C THR A 102 0.13 23.05 -1.45
N TYR A 103 0.80 22.01 -1.96
CA TYR A 103 1.16 21.90 -3.39
C TYR A 103 0.04 21.28 -4.24
N LEU A 104 -0.95 20.63 -3.61
CA LEU A 104 -2.04 19.98 -4.33
C LEU A 104 -3.12 21.00 -4.72
N ALA A 105 -3.76 20.76 -5.86
CA ALA A 105 -5.03 21.39 -6.19
C ALA A 105 -6.16 20.84 -5.29
N ASP A 106 -7.22 21.62 -5.07
CA ASP A 106 -8.36 21.20 -4.22
C ASP A 106 -9.02 19.91 -4.71
N ASN A 107 -8.98 19.66 -6.02
CA ASN A 107 -9.55 18.51 -6.71
C ASN A 107 -8.47 17.55 -7.27
N ALA A 108 -7.25 17.56 -6.71
CA ALA A 108 -6.18 16.70 -7.19
C ALA A 108 -6.57 15.21 -7.19
N ASP A 109 -6.29 14.52 -8.29
CA ASP A 109 -6.49 13.07 -8.42
C ASP A 109 -5.33 12.33 -7.75
N LEU A 110 -5.61 11.74 -6.59
CA LEU A 110 -4.69 10.90 -5.82
C LEU A 110 -5.07 9.40 -5.87
N SER A 111 -6.02 9.03 -6.74
CA SER A 111 -6.53 7.65 -6.78
C SER A 111 -5.45 6.64 -7.20
N ALA A 112 -4.47 7.06 -7.99
CA ALA A 112 -3.32 6.25 -8.38
C ALA A 112 -2.32 6.02 -7.23
N LEU A 113 -2.41 6.80 -6.14
CA LEU A 113 -1.74 6.51 -4.86
C LEU A 113 -2.62 5.64 -3.94
N GLY A 114 -3.77 5.16 -4.43
CA GLY A 114 -4.75 4.43 -3.62
C GLY A 114 -5.58 5.30 -2.67
N LEU A 115 -5.58 6.63 -2.85
CA LEU A 115 -6.16 7.58 -1.91
C LEU A 115 -7.47 8.18 -2.42
N LYS A 116 -8.40 8.43 -1.49
CA LYS A 116 -9.69 9.12 -1.71
C LYS A 116 -9.68 10.58 -1.25
N GLY A 117 -8.50 11.16 -1.07
CA GLY A 117 -8.30 12.57 -0.70
C GLY A 117 -7.31 12.79 0.46
N THR A 118 -7.20 14.05 0.88
CA THR A 118 -6.12 14.53 1.77
C THR A 118 -6.15 13.95 3.18
N ARG A 119 -7.31 13.47 3.68
CA ARG A 119 -7.36 12.76 4.96
C ARG A 119 -6.61 11.43 4.91
N GLN A 120 -6.80 10.66 3.84
CA GLN A 120 -6.08 9.39 3.66
C GLN A 120 -4.61 9.64 3.35
N PHE A 121 -4.30 10.74 2.66
CA PHE A 121 -2.91 11.16 2.45
C PHE A 121 -2.15 11.39 3.76
N ARG A 122 -2.76 12.06 4.75
CA ARG A 122 -2.14 12.20 6.10
C ARG A 122 -1.87 10.85 6.76
N LEU A 123 -2.84 9.93 6.69
CA LEU A 123 -2.70 8.58 7.24
C LEU A 123 -1.59 7.79 6.54
N LEU A 124 -1.45 7.95 5.22
CA LEU A 124 -0.36 7.35 4.46
C LEU A 124 0.98 7.86 4.98
N LEU A 125 1.21 9.17 5.09
CA LEU A 125 2.51 9.68 5.56
C LEU A 125 2.84 9.23 6.98
N SER A 126 1.86 9.20 7.88
CA SER A 126 2.08 8.66 9.24
C SER A 126 2.41 7.15 9.22
N PHE A 127 1.83 6.39 8.29
CA PHE A 127 2.14 4.98 8.12
C PHE A 127 3.58 4.78 7.60
N LEU A 128 3.95 5.51 6.53
CA LEU A 128 5.30 5.50 5.96
C LEU A 128 6.37 5.88 6.99
N GLU A 129 6.09 6.89 7.83
CA GLU A 129 6.99 7.27 8.93
C GLU A 129 7.18 6.12 9.93
N ALA A 130 6.09 5.43 10.29
CA ALA A 130 6.12 4.36 11.27
C ALA A 130 6.91 3.13 10.80
N GLU A 131 6.84 2.78 9.51
CA GLU A 131 7.63 1.71 8.90
C GLU A 131 9.08 2.11 8.60
N GLY A 132 9.44 3.38 8.83
CA GLY A 132 10.80 3.87 8.61
C GLY A 132 11.13 4.06 7.13
N TYR A 133 10.14 4.43 6.32
CA TYR A 133 10.34 4.81 4.93
C TYR A 133 11.36 5.94 4.80
N LYS A 134 12.21 5.88 3.77
CA LYS A 134 13.13 6.95 3.40
C LYS A 134 13.20 7.02 1.89
N GLN A 135 12.77 8.11 1.29
CA GLN A 135 13.01 8.38 -0.14
C GLN A 135 14.31 9.15 -0.35
N MET A 136 15.01 8.82 -1.43
CA MET A 136 16.21 9.51 -1.90
C MET A 136 15.96 9.93 -3.34
N LEU A 137 15.54 11.17 -3.55
CA LEU A 137 15.29 11.71 -4.89
C LEU A 137 16.60 11.75 -5.68
N THR A 138 16.60 11.15 -6.87
CA THR A 138 17.77 11.06 -7.75
C THR A 138 17.69 12.01 -8.93
N SER A 139 16.51 12.15 -9.55
CA SER A 139 16.26 13.19 -10.56
C SER A 139 14.78 13.57 -10.60
N CYS A 140 14.50 14.75 -11.14
CA CYS A 140 13.16 15.23 -11.45
C CYS A 140 13.21 15.95 -12.78
N GLU A 141 12.47 15.46 -13.77
CA GLU A 141 12.57 15.91 -15.16
C GLU A 141 11.17 16.06 -15.76
N GLU A 142 11.00 17.07 -16.62
CA GLU A 142 9.81 17.16 -17.46
C GLU A 142 9.79 16.03 -18.49
N THR A 143 8.67 15.33 -18.59
CA THR A 143 8.45 14.23 -19.53
C THR A 143 7.47 14.59 -20.63
N GLY A 144 6.68 15.65 -20.43
CA GLY A 144 5.75 16.18 -21.42
C GLY A 144 5.06 17.44 -20.91
N SER A 145 4.53 18.23 -21.83
CA SER A 145 3.69 19.38 -21.51
C SER A 145 2.52 19.47 -22.47
N SER A 146 1.38 19.87 -21.94
CA SER A 146 0.10 19.92 -22.64
C SER A 146 -0.80 21.02 -22.03
N PRO A 147 -1.94 21.36 -22.66
CA PRO A 147 -2.93 22.24 -22.03
C PRO A 147 -3.50 21.71 -20.70
N SER A 148 -3.39 20.40 -20.44
CA SER A 148 -3.79 19.77 -19.17
C SER A 148 -2.73 19.88 -18.06
N GLY A 149 -1.55 20.39 -18.37
CA GLY A 149 -0.45 20.56 -17.42
C GLY A 149 0.88 20.03 -17.95
N THR A 150 1.90 20.23 -17.12
CA THR A 150 3.27 19.75 -17.32
C THR A 150 3.50 18.50 -16.48
N ASP A 151 3.90 17.41 -17.14
CA ASP A 151 4.17 16.12 -16.52
C ASP A 151 5.63 16.04 -16.08
N ILE A 152 5.84 15.88 -14.77
CA ILE A 152 7.13 15.75 -14.13
C ILE A 152 7.29 14.31 -13.63
N ARG A 153 8.39 13.66 -14.00
CA ARG A 153 8.80 12.38 -13.43
C ARG A 153 9.97 12.59 -12.49
N CYS A 154 9.80 12.16 -11.24
CA CYS A 154 10.83 12.19 -10.23
C CYS A 154 11.27 10.79 -9.86
N LYS A 155 12.49 10.41 -10.23
CA LYS A 155 13.09 9.13 -9.85
C LYS A 155 13.61 9.18 -8.42
N PHE A 156 13.51 8.05 -7.73
CA PHE A 156 14.03 7.92 -6.39
C PHE A 156 14.46 6.49 -6.08
N ASP A 157 15.39 6.39 -5.14
CA ASP A 157 15.66 5.15 -4.44
C ASP A 157 14.96 5.22 -3.07
N PHE A 158 14.68 4.07 -2.44
CA PHE A 158 14.00 4.06 -1.15
C PHE A 158 14.55 3.01 -0.16
N HIS A 159 14.43 3.34 1.12
CA HIS A 159 14.35 2.36 2.20
C HIS A 159 12.92 2.29 2.69
N ASP A 160 12.51 1.12 3.15
CA ASP A 160 11.20 0.88 3.74
C ASP A 160 11.27 -0.33 4.67
N ILE A 161 10.36 -0.43 5.64
CA ILE A 161 10.35 -1.43 6.73
C ILE A 161 11.72 -1.47 7.42
N ARG A 162 12.32 -0.29 7.64
CA ARG A 162 13.66 -0.12 8.23
C ARG A 162 14.74 -0.98 7.56
N SER A 163 14.67 -1.16 6.25
CA SER A 163 15.65 -1.97 5.50
C SER A 163 17.09 -1.51 5.73
N ASP A 164 17.31 -0.22 5.94
CA ASP A 164 18.63 0.35 6.27
C ASP A 164 19.20 -0.17 7.60
N GLU A 165 18.36 -0.40 8.61
CA GLU A 165 18.79 -0.88 9.93
C GLU A 165 19.31 -2.33 9.89
N ILE A 166 18.91 -3.09 8.87
CA ILE A 166 19.35 -4.47 8.66
C ILE A 166 20.36 -4.61 7.51
N GLY A 167 20.91 -3.48 7.04
CA GLY A 167 21.93 -3.45 5.99
C GLY A 167 21.41 -3.85 4.61
N ARG A 168 20.16 -3.51 4.31
CA ARG A 168 19.48 -3.78 3.03
C ARG A 168 19.07 -2.48 2.34
N GLY A 169 18.99 -2.52 1.01
CA GLY A 169 18.72 -1.34 0.19
C GLY A 169 19.88 -0.32 0.17
N PRO A 170 19.65 0.91 -0.32
CA PRO A 170 18.38 1.40 -0.85
C PRO A 170 17.98 0.66 -2.14
N TYR A 171 16.68 0.61 -2.41
CA TYR A 171 16.12 -0.05 -3.59
C TYR A 171 15.78 1.01 -4.64
N GLY A 172 16.33 0.86 -5.84
CA GLY A 172 16.18 1.83 -6.93
C GLY A 172 15.17 1.41 -7.99
N GLY A 173 14.92 2.31 -8.94
CA GLY A 173 14.01 2.08 -10.07
C GLY A 173 12.60 2.63 -9.86
N SER A 174 12.30 3.17 -8.68
CA SER A 174 11.03 3.80 -8.35
C SER A 174 10.94 5.23 -8.90
N TYR A 175 9.71 5.69 -9.13
CA TYR A 175 9.46 7.07 -9.54
C TYR A 175 8.06 7.57 -9.14
N PHE A 176 7.95 8.88 -8.95
CA PHE A 176 6.69 9.61 -8.94
C PHE A 176 6.43 10.21 -10.31
N ASP A 177 5.19 10.12 -10.77
CA ASP A 177 4.68 10.91 -11.89
C ASP A 177 3.67 11.93 -11.35
N LEU A 178 3.93 13.20 -11.63
CA LEU A 178 3.16 14.34 -11.15
C LEU A 178 2.75 15.21 -12.34
N THR A 179 1.49 15.60 -12.42
CA THR A 179 1.03 16.60 -13.39
C THR A 179 0.81 17.93 -12.66
N VAL A 180 1.52 18.97 -13.08
CA VAL A 180 1.41 20.32 -12.54
C VAL A 180 0.64 21.22 -13.51
N LEU A 181 -0.40 21.88 -13.01
CA LEU A 181 -1.20 22.86 -13.73
C LEU A 181 -1.39 24.08 -12.83
N ASP A 182 -1.14 25.28 -13.36
CA ASP A 182 -1.28 26.55 -12.65
C ASP A 182 -0.55 26.58 -11.29
N GLY A 183 0.64 25.98 -11.23
CA GLY A 183 1.47 25.92 -10.03
C GLY A 183 0.96 24.97 -8.94
N LYS A 184 0.02 24.07 -9.28
CA LYS A 184 -0.53 23.06 -8.38
C LYS A 184 -0.47 21.67 -9.00
N ILE A 185 -0.27 20.66 -8.16
CA ILE A 185 -0.34 19.26 -8.57
C ILE A 185 -1.80 18.87 -8.71
N VAL A 186 -2.22 18.52 -9.92
CA VAL A 186 -3.59 18.08 -10.23
C VAL A 186 -3.70 16.56 -10.31
N ARG A 187 -2.59 15.84 -10.46
CA ARG A 187 -2.52 14.39 -10.45
C ARG A 187 -1.20 13.92 -9.86
N ALA A 188 -1.25 12.89 -9.02
CA ALA A 188 -0.06 12.24 -8.50
C ALA A 188 -0.20 10.71 -8.58
N SER A 189 0.89 10.05 -8.98
CA SER A 189 1.01 8.59 -8.96
C SER A 189 2.43 8.18 -8.57
N GLU A 190 2.54 6.98 -8.02
CA GLU A 190 3.80 6.40 -7.58
C GLU A 190 3.96 5.02 -8.20
N TYR A 191 5.17 4.73 -8.67
CA TYR A 191 5.61 3.40 -9.02
C TYR A 191 6.76 3.01 -8.10
N LEU A 192 6.56 1.92 -7.36
CA LEU A 192 7.61 1.29 -6.56
C LEU A 192 8.16 0.08 -7.29
N GLU A 193 9.48 0.05 -7.49
CA GLU A 193 10.18 -1.12 -8.00
C GLU A 193 10.37 -2.12 -6.85
N LEU A 194 9.50 -3.13 -6.82
CA LEU A 194 9.39 -4.08 -5.72
C LEU A 194 10.08 -5.41 -5.99
N ALA A 195 10.65 -5.63 -7.18
CA ALA A 195 11.21 -6.92 -7.58
C ALA A 195 12.39 -7.35 -6.69
N GLU A 196 13.25 -6.41 -6.31
CA GLU A 196 14.35 -6.70 -5.37
C GLU A 196 13.92 -6.56 -3.90
N PHE A 197 13.08 -5.57 -3.60
CA PHE A 197 12.60 -5.28 -2.25
C PHE A 197 11.80 -6.44 -1.65
N SER A 198 10.80 -6.95 -2.38
CA SER A 198 9.81 -7.88 -1.81
C SER A 198 10.42 -9.19 -1.33
N PRO A 199 11.31 -9.86 -2.10
CA PRO A 199 11.94 -11.11 -1.63
C PRO A 199 12.86 -10.92 -0.43
N GLN A 200 13.43 -9.72 -0.25
CA GLN A 200 14.36 -9.44 0.84
C GLN A 200 13.66 -8.95 2.11
N MET A 201 12.57 -8.20 1.97
CA MET A 201 11.87 -7.54 3.07
C MET A 201 10.52 -8.18 3.37
N TRP A 202 9.63 -8.27 2.37
CA TRP A 202 8.25 -8.70 2.60
C TRP A 202 8.06 -10.19 2.74
N GLU A 203 8.65 -10.98 1.83
CA GLU A 203 8.45 -12.43 1.82
C GLU A 203 8.95 -13.11 3.12
N PRO A 204 10.11 -12.74 3.70
CA PRO A 204 10.55 -13.31 4.98
C PRO A 204 9.58 -12.99 6.13
N PHE A 205 9.05 -11.78 6.17
CA PHE A 205 8.05 -11.40 7.17
C PHE A 205 6.76 -12.21 7.00
N ALA A 206 6.24 -12.30 5.78
CA ALA A 206 5.03 -13.08 5.49
C ALA A 206 5.21 -14.58 5.83
N ALA A 207 6.38 -15.15 5.51
CA ALA A 207 6.73 -16.52 5.87
C ALA A 207 6.78 -16.71 7.40
N TRP A 208 7.37 -15.77 8.13
CA TRP A 208 7.39 -15.79 9.59
C TRP A 208 5.98 -15.70 10.19
N VAL A 209 5.14 -14.79 9.70
CA VAL A 209 3.75 -14.63 10.17
C VAL A 209 2.95 -15.92 9.95
N SER A 210 2.99 -16.48 8.74
CA SER A 210 2.25 -17.71 8.41
C SER A 210 2.70 -18.92 9.23
N THR A 211 3.98 -18.97 9.62
CA THR A 211 4.53 -20.04 10.46
C THR A 211 4.11 -19.89 11.93
N ASN A 212 4.11 -18.66 12.46
CA ASN A 212 3.92 -18.41 13.90
C ASN A 212 2.47 -18.06 14.29
N TYR A 213 1.64 -17.65 13.32
CA TYR A 213 0.24 -17.26 13.52
C TYR A 213 -0.70 -17.93 12.49
N PRO A 214 -0.87 -19.27 12.55
CA PRO A 214 -1.60 -20.05 11.54
C PRO A 214 -3.14 -20.06 11.65
#